data_AF-A0A6C1C6D8-F1
#
_entry.id   AF-A0A6C1C6D8-F1
#
_cell.length_a   1.000
_cell.length_b   1.000
_cell.length_c   1.000
_cell.angle_alpha   90.00
_cell.angle_beta   90.00
_cell.angle_gamma   90.00
#
_symmetry.space_group_name_H-M   'P 1'
#
loop_
_entity.id
_entity.type
_entity.pdbx_description
1 polymer ?
#
loop_
_entity_poly.entity_id
_entity_poly.type
_entity_poly.pdbx_seq_one_letter_code
_entity_poly.pdbx_strand_id
1 'polypeptide(L)'
;MSQKARLLELVDAFIEGKDQSMRLVNEIEGILVDHYLETSVFEELTEPLALYRPGCGAPYYGVAEMADTLREAREAINDLE
;
A
#
# COMPACT_ATOMS: atom_id res chain seq x y z
N MET A 1 -18.44 -5.05 -0.01
CA MET A 1 -17.45 -4.11 -0.57
C MET A 1 -16.51 -4.94 -1.45
N SER A 2 -16.13 -4.46 -2.64
CA SER A 2 -15.15 -5.16 -3.48
C SER A 2 -13.75 -5.04 -2.88
N GLN A 3 -12.84 -5.95 -3.24
CA GLN A 3 -11.45 -5.91 -2.77
C GLN A 3 -10.74 -4.64 -3.24
N LYS A 4 -10.97 -4.22 -4.48
CA LYS A 4 -10.55 -2.90 -4.98
C LYS A 4 -11.02 -1.75 -4.09
N ALA A 5 -12.31 -1.71 -3.74
CA ALA A 5 -12.85 -0.63 -2.92
C ALA A 5 -12.23 -0.63 -1.52
N ARG A 6 -11.98 -1.81 -0.93
CA ARG A 6 -11.28 -1.93 0.36
C ARG A 6 -9.84 -1.46 0.24
N LEU A 7 -9.13 -1.88 -0.80
CA LEU A 7 -7.75 -1.50 -1.04
C LEU A 7 -7.60 0.02 -1.18
N LEU A 8 -8.46 0.66 -1.98
CA LEU A 8 -8.51 2.11 -2.12
C LEU A 8 -8.78 2.83 -0.79
N GLU A 9 -9.72 2.33 0.01
CA GLU A 9 -10.03 2.90 1.33
C GLU A 9 -8.80 2.88 2.26
N LEU A 10 -8.06 1.77 2.30
CA LEU A 10 -6.87 1.63 3.12
C LEU A 10 -5.74 2.54 2.63
N VAL A 11 -5.52 2.58 1.32
CA VAL A 11 -4.53 3.44 0.67
C VAL A 11 -4.82 4.91 0.97
N ASP A 12 -6.07 5.34 0.82
CA ASP A 12 -6.50 6.71 1.11
C ASP A 12 -6.33 7.04 2.59
N ALA A 13 -6.67 6.11 3.50
CA ALA A 13 -6.47 6.31 4.93
C ALA A 13 -4.98 6.51 5.30
N PHE A 14 -4.05 5.80 4.63
CA PHE A 14 -2.62 6.01 4.84
C PHE A 14 -2.15 7.36 4.30
N ILE A 15 -2.52 7.69 3.06
CA ILE A 15 -2.13 8.92 2.36
C ILE A 15 -2.61 10.16 3.13
N GLU A 16 -3.82 10.11 3.68
CA GLU A 16 -4.43 11.18 4.47
C GLU A 16 -3.91 11.24 5.91
N GLY A 17 -3.08 10.28 6.33
CA GLY A 17 -2.52 10.22 7.69
C GLY A 17 -3.52 9.77 8.76
N LYS A 18 -4.64 9.16 8.38
CA LYS A 18 -5.65 8.63 9.33
C LYS A 18 -5.15 7.39 10.06
N ASP A 19 -4.45 6.50 9.35
CA ASP A 19 -3.78 5.33 9.91
C ASP A 19 -2.52 5.02 9.11
N GLN A 20 -1.37 5.20 9.76
CA GLN A 20 -0.03 4.92 9.19
C GLN A 20 0.66 3.80 9.98
N SER A 21 -0.14 2.85 10.48
CA SER A 21 0.37 1.73 11.25
C SER A 21 0.87 0.60 10.34
N MET A 22 1.80 -0.19 10.88
CA MET A 22 2.19 -1.48 10.31
C MET A 22 0.97 -2.38 10.06
N ARG A 23 -0.06 -2.31 10.91
CA ARG A 23 -1.27 -3.11 10.76
C ARG A 23 -2.01 -2.78 9.46
N LEU A 24 -2.15 -1.49 9.12
CA LEU A 24 -2.81 -1.09 7.88
C LEU A 24 -1.99 -1.50 6.66
N VAL A 25 -0.67 -1.30 6.69
CA VAL A 25 0.23 -1.73 5.61
C VAL A 25 0.16 -3.23 5.37
N ASN A 26 0.14 -4.04 6.43
CA ASN A 26 -0.02 -5.49 6.31
C ASN A 26 -1.40 -5.89 5.74
N GLU A 27 -2.44 -5.09 5.99
CA GLU A 27 -3.78 -5.33 5.43
C GLU A 27 -3.81 -5.04 3.92
N ILE A 28 -3.14 -3.96 3.49
CA ILE A 28 -2.93 -3.67 2.06
C ILE A 28 -2.19 -4.83 1.40
N GLU A 29 -1.06 -5.26 1.97
CA GLU A 29 -0.25 -6.38 1.45
C GLU A 29 -1.07 -7.67 1.35
N GLY A 30 -1.85 -8.00 2.37
CA GLY A 30 -2.72 -9.18 2.37
C GLY A 30 -3.72 -9.19 1.21
N ILE A 31 -4.39 -8.05 0.95
CA ILE A 31 -5.33 -7.94 -0.18
C ILE A 31 -4.61 -8.12 -1.51
N LEU A 32 -3.43 -7.52 -1.67
CA LEU A 32 -2.65 -7.63 -2.90
C LEU A 32 -2.21 -9.07 -3.15
N VAL A 33 -1.71 -9.77 -2.12
CA VAL A 33 -1.30 -11.18 -2.22
C VAL A 33 -2.49 -12.09 -2.56
N ASP A 34 -3.64 -11.90 -1.92
CA ASP A 34 -4.79 -12.79 -2.07
C ASP A 34 -5.55 -12.58 -3.39
N HIS A 35 -5.50 -11.38 -3.97
CA HIS A 35 -6.38 -11.00 -5.08
C HIS A 35 -5.69 -10.41 -6.30
N TYR A 36 -4.48 -9.87 -6.16
CA TYR A 36 -3.83 -9.07 -7.20
C TYR A 36 -2.37 -9.47 -7.46
N LEU A 37 -2.00 -10.70 -7.12
CA LEU A 37 -0.63 -11.22 -7.19
C LEU A 37 0.01 -11.09 -8.59
N GLU A 38 -0.79 -11.22 -9.65
CA GLU A 38 -0.33 -11.18 -11.05
C GLU A 38 -0.48 -9.79 -11.70
N THR A 39 -0.60 -8.73 -10.89
CA THR A 39 -0.81 -7.37 -11.38
C THR A 39 0.43 -6.50 -11.19
N SER A 40 0.58 -5.48 -12.03
CA SER A 40 1.67 -4.49 -11.90
C SER A 40 1.61 -3.76 -10.56
N VAL A 41 0.42 -3.60 -9.99
CA VAL A 41 0.22 -2.99 -8.66
C VAL A 41 0.92 -3.82 -7.59
N PHE A 42 0.81 -5.15 -7.63
CA PHE A 42 1.51 -6.00 -6.67
C PHE A 42 3.02 -5.92 -6.85
N GLU A 43 3.51 -5.97 -8.09
CA GLU A 43 4.94 -5.85 -8.40
C GLU A 43 5.54 -4.52 -7.90
N GLU A 44 4.81 -3.42 -8.06
CA GLU A 44 5.24 -2.09 -7.62
C GLU A 44 5.22 -1.93 -6.10
N LEU A 45 4.20 -2.48 -5.43
CA LEU A 45 3.98 -2.24 -4.00
C LEU A 45 4.62 -3.28 -3.08
N THR A 46 4.95 -4.49 -3.55
CA THR A 46 5.41 -5.57 -2.68
C THR A 46 6.67 -5.22 -1.88
N GLU A 47 7.69 -4.63 -2.52
CA GLU A 47 8.93 -4.24 -1.83
C GLU A 47 8.71 -3.08 -0.84
N PRO A 48 8.09 -1.95 -1.24
CA PRO A 48 7.80 -0.86 -0.31
C PRO A 48 7.01 -1.31 0.92
N LEU A 49 5.95 -2.10 0.74
CA LEU A 49 5.12 -2.61 1.84
C LEU A 49 5.93 -3.49 2.79
N ALA A 50 6.73 -4.41 2.26
CA ALA A 50 7.61 -5.28 3.06
C ALA A 50 8.63 -4.48 3.87
N LEU A 51 9.17 -3.40 3.29
CA LEU A 51 10.22 -2.55 3.88
C LEU A 51 9.69 -1.38 4.70
N TYR A 52 8.37 -1.19 4.84
CA TYR A 52 7.82 -0.12 5.66
C TYR A 52 8.18 -0.30 7.14
N ARG A 53 9.03 0.56 7.69
CA ARG A 53 9.37 0.56 9.12
C ARG A 53 9.56 2.00 9.60
N PRO A 54 8.49 2.68 10.06
CA PRO A 54 8.54 4.09 10.40
C PRO A 54 9.59 4.35 11.49
N GLY A 55 10.48 5.32 11.24
CA GLY A 55 11.53 5.73 12.16
C GLY A 55 12.81 4.87 12.13
N CYS A 56 12.88 3.82 11.31
CA CYS A 56 14.07 2.97 11.22
C CYS A 56 15.15 3.50 10.28
N GLY A 57 14.82 4.49 9.44
CA GLY A 57 15.74 5.07 8.45
C GLY A 57 16.14 4.07 7.36
N ALA A 58 17.07 4.46 6.50
CA ALA A 58 17.57 3.59 5.43
C ALA A 58 18.11 2.27 6.00
N PRO A 59 17.80 1.11 5.38
CA PRO A 59 17.19 0.94 4.05
C PRO A 59 15.65 0.83 4.05
N TYR A 60 14.98 1.15 5.16
CA TYR A 60 13.53 1.00 5.30
C TYR A 60 12.76 2.22 4.80
N TYR A 61 11.51 1.98 4.41
CA TYR A 61 10.58 3.03 4.02
C TYR A 61 10.01 3.71 5.26
N GLY A 62 10.14 5.04 5.29
CA GLY A 62 9.46 5.91 6.24
C GLY A 62 8.02 6.23 5.81
N VAL A 63 7.33 7.01 6.64
CA VAL A 63 5.94 7.44 6.38
C VAL A 63 5.81 8.23 5.08
N ALA A 64 6.72 9.18 4.84
CA ALA A 64 6.67 10.04 3.67
C ALA A 64 6.90 9.23 2.38
N GLU A 65 7.95 8.42 2.35
CA GLU A 65 8.29 7.56 1.21
C GLU A 65 7.15 6.59 0.88
N MET A 66 6.57 5.94 1.90
CA MET A 66 5.42 5.06 1.71
C MET A 66 4.19 5.81 1.19
N ALA A 67 3.92 7.02 1.68
CA ALA A 67 2.79 7.81 1.22
C ALA A 67 2.96 8.23 -0.26
N ASP A 68 4.18 8.53 -0.69
CA ASP A 68 4.48 8.84 -2.08
C ASP A 68 4.31 7.62 -2.99
N THR A 69 4.86 6.46 -2.60
CA THR A 69 4.66 5.20 -3.32
C THR A 69 3.17 4.85 -3.45
N LEU A 70 2.39 4.98 -2.36
CA LEU A 70 0.97 4.69 -2.40
C LEU A 70 0.18 5.67 -3.26
N ARG A 71 0.60 6.95 -3.36
CA ARG A 71 -0.02 7.92 -4.27
C ARG A 71 0.23 7.57 -5.73
N GLU A 72 1.44 7.14 -6.07
CA GLU A 72 1.82 6.74 -7.42
C GLU A 72 1.01 5.52 -7.88
N ALA A 73 0.91 4.50 -7.01
CA ALA A 73 0.16 3.28 -7.32
C ALA A 73 -1.38 3.46 -7.28
N ARG A 74 -1.91 4.53 -6.68
CA ARG A 74 -3.34 4.72 -6.45
C ARG A 74 -4.18 4.68 -7.72
N GLU A 75 -3.71 5.32 -8.80
CA GLU A 75 -4.42 5.34 -10.08
C GLU A 75 -4.46 3.92 -10.69
N ALA A 76 -3.33 3.20 -10.66
CA ALA A 76 -3.27 1.81 -11.12
C ALA A 76 -4.19 0.87 -10.33
N ILE A 77 -4.35 1.11 -9.01
CA ILE A 77 -5.32 0.39 -8.17
C ILE A 77 -6.76 0.64 -8.65
N ASN A 78 -7.10 1.88 -9.04
CA ASN A 78 -8.44 2.23 -9.49
C ASN A 78 -8.84 1.48 -10.78
N ASP A 79 -7.85 1.17 -11.61
CA ASP A 79 -7.99 0.45 -12.88
C ASP A 79 -8.04 -1.09 -12.73
N LEU A 80 -7.84 -1.63 -11.52
CA LEU A 80 -7.98 -3.08 -11.27
C LEU A 80 -9.42 -3.57 -11.52
N GLU A 81 -9.55 -4.79 -12.05
CA GLU A 81 -10.86 -5.46 -12.28
C GLU A 81 -11.47 -6.04 -11.01
#